data_AF-A0A2V6L2Q1-F1
#
_entry.id   AF-A0A2V6L2Q1-F1
#
_cell.length_a   1.000
_cell.length_b   1.000
_cell.length_c   1.000
_cell.angle_alpha   90.00
_cell.angle_beta   90.00
_cell.angle_gamma   90.00
#
_symmetry.space_group_name_H-M   'P 1'
#
loop_
_entity.id
_entity.type
_entity.pdbx_description
1 polymer ?
#
loop_
_entity_poly.entity_id
_entity_poly.type
_entity_poly.pdbx_seq_one_letter_code
_entity_poly.pdbx_strand_id
1 'polypeptide(L)'
;MPEPARYLIVDGHSVIFAWPELRKLHARVVVVFDGKGKRIDATSDPADVQVFYSRTGQTADAIVERLASKYAKRFELMVATSDSLEAETVEACGAEWISPEALRGLLSRK
;
A
#
# COMPACT_ATOMS: atom_id res chain seq x y z
N MET A 1 15.90 -16.52 -14.86
CA MET A 1 14.47 -16.26 -14.54
C MET A 1 14.40 -14.85 -13.95
N PRO A 2 13.46 -13.98 -14.34
CA PRO A 2 13.34 -12.67 -13.70
C PRO A 2 12.94 -12.84 -12.23
N GLU A 3 13.57 -12.09 -11.33
CA GLU A 3 13.17 -12.08 -9.92
C GLU A 3 11.72 -11.57 -9.78
N PRO A 4 10.93 -12.11 -8.82
CA PRO A 4 9.59 -11.61 -8.57
C PRO A 4 9.65 -10.11 -8.23
N ALA A 5 8.89 -9.30 -8.95
CA ALA A 5 8.83 -7.87 -8.69
C ALA A 5 8.22 -7.62 -7.29
N ARG A 6 8.96 -6.89 -6.45
CA ARG A 6 8.49 -6.44 -5.13
C ARG A 6 7.61 -5.21 -5.26
N TYR A 7 6.44 -5.27 -4.62
CA TYR A 7 5.49 -4.17 -4.55
C TYR A 7 5.19 -3.84 -3.08
N LEU A 8 5.15 -2.55 -2.76
CA LEU A 8 4.74 -2.05 -1.45
C LEU A 8 3.37 -1.38 -1.60
N ILE A 9 2.33 -1.87 -0.91
CA ILE A 9 1.03 -1.20 -0.82
C ILE A 9 0.94 -0.51 0.53
N VAL A 10 0.52 0.74 0.50
CA VAL A 10 0.46 1.64 1.65
C VAL A 10 -0.98 2.10 1.81
N ASP A 11 -1.56 1.88 2.99
CA ASP A 11 -2.75 2.63 3.39
C ASP A 11 -2.36 4.09 3.63
N GLY A 12 -2.82 4.94 2.74
CA GLY A 12 -2.54 6.35 2.72
C GLY A 12 -3.14 7.11 3.91
N HIS A 13 -4.24 6.64 4.50
CA HIS A 13 -4.81 7.31 5.69
C HIS A 13 -3.90 7.12 6.91
N SER A 14 -3.49 5.88 7.20
CA SER A 14 -2.60 5.56 8.32
C SER A 14 -1.19 6.13 8.16
N VAL A 15 -0.69 6.24 6.92
CA VAL A 15 0.71 6.62 6.66
C VAL A 15 0.93 8.12 6.41
N ILE A 16 -0.06 8.87 5.91
CA ILE A 16 0.08 10.33 5.70
C ILE A 16 0.26 11.10 7.01
N PHE A 17 -0.47 10.73 8.06
CA PHE A 17 -0.31 11.40 9.36
C PHE A 17 0.98 10.99 10.06
N ALA A 18 1.61 9.91 9.60
CA ALA A 18 2.91 9.51 10.04
C ALA A 18 3.98 10.39 9.38
N TRP A 19 4.26 10.31 8.07
CA TRP A 19 5.54 10.86 7.54
C TRP A 19 5.52 11.50 6.13
N PRO A 20 6.04 12.74 5.99
CA PRO A 20 6.28 13.42 4.71
C PRO A 20 7.35 12.78 3.78
N GLU A 21 8.21 11.90 4.29
CA GLU A 21 9.46 11.46 3.64
C GLU A 21 9.28 10.38 2.55
N LEU A 22 8.08 9.83 2.39
CA LEU A 22 7.77 8.74 1.44
C LEU A 22 8.07 9.04 -0.04
N ARG A 23 8.33 10.30 -0.38
CA ARG A 23 8.62 10.77 -1.74
C ARG A 23 9.96 10.27 -2.33
N LYS A 24 10.84 9.65 -1.54
CA LYS A 24 12.22 9.30 -1.97
C LYS A 24 12.45 7.83 -2.34
N LEU A 25 11.41 7.00 -2.38
CA LEU A 25 11.56 5.56 -2.65
C LEU A 25 11.71 5.24 -4.15
N HIS A 26 12.82 4.59 -4.51
CA HIS A 26 13.05 3.85 -5.77
C HIS A 26 12.41 2.44 -5.70
N ALA A 27 11.13 2.37 -5.35
CA ALA A 27 10.36 1.14 -5.31
C ALA A 27 9.00 1.43 -5.92
N ARG A 28 8.39 0.45 -6.58
CA ARG A 28 7.01 0.57 -7.08
C ARG A 28 6.06 0.58 -5.87
N VAL A 29 5.84 1.76 -5.30
CA VAL A 29 4.97 2.00 -4.16
C VAL A 29 3.56 2.26 -4.69
N VAL A 30 2.59 1.63 -4.06
CA VAL A 30 1.18 1.93 -4.25
C VAL A 30 0.67 2.59 -2.98
N VAL A 31 0.05 3.75 -3.08
CA VAL A 31 -0.59 4.45 -1.95
C VAL A 31 -2.09 4.51 -2.20
N VAL A 32 -2.90 4.10 -1.24
CA VAL A 32 -4.36 4.09 -1.37
C VAL A 32 -4.98 5.07 -0.38
N PHE A 33 -5.73 6.04 -0.86
CA PHE A 33 -6.46 7.01 -0.04
C PHE A 33 -7.95 6.75 -0.07
N ASP A 34 -8.65 7.09 1.02
CA ASP A 34 -10.09 7.30 0.96
C ASP A 34 -10.40 8.48 0.04
N GLY A 35 -11.26 8.25 -0.95
CA GLY A 35 -11.70 9.29 -1.88
C GLY A 35 -13.13 9.74 -1.64
N LYS A 36 -13.42 10.96 -2.10
CA LYS A 36 -14.77 11.57 -2.05
C LYS A 36 -15.42 11.67 -3.44
N GLY A 37 -14.84 11.01 -4.44
CA GLY A 37 -15.22 11.09 -5.85
C GLY A 37 -16.03 9.89 -6.37
N LYS A 38 -16.56 10.01 -7.59
CA LYS A 38 -17.37 8.96 -8.24
C LYS A 38 -16.56 7.80 -8.83
N ARG A 39 -15.26 7.97 -9.06
CA ARG A 39 -14.38 6.97 -9.69
C ARG A 39 -13.10 6.76 -8.87
N ILE A 40 -12.47 5.61 -9.07
CA ILE A 40 -11.11 5.40 -8.57
C ILE A 40 -10.22 6.14 -9.55
N ASP A 41 -9.49 7.15 -9.06
CA ASP A 41 -8.51 7.87 -9.85
C ASP A 41 -7.11 7.39 -9.48
N ALA A 42 -6.28 7.19 -10.50
CA ALA A 42 -4.89 6.81 -10.36
C ALA A 42 -4.00 7.91 -10.94
N THR A 43 -3.09 8.45 -10.14
CA THR A 43 -2.05 9.36 -10.62
C THR A 43 -0.69 8.71 -10.40
N SER A 44 0.16 8.75 -11.42
CA SER A 44 1.54 8.23 -11.35
C SER A 44 2.48 9.15 -12.14
N ASP A 45 3.62 9.48 -11.54
CA ASP A 45 4.82 9.80 -12.31
C ASP A 45 5.40 8.50 -12.88
N PRO A 46 6.10 8.49 -14.04
CA PRO A 46 6.52 7.25 -14.71
C PRO A 46 7.44 6.32 -13.93
N ALA A 47 7.99 6.74 -12.78
CA ALA A 47 9.06 6.00 -12.11
C ALA A 47 8.63 5.17 -10.88
N ASP A 48 7.92 5.69 -9.88
CA ASP A 48 7.96 5.00 -8.57
C ASP A 48 6.66 4.89 -7.77
N VAL A 49 5.71 5.84 -7.84
CA VAL A 49 4.54 5.81 -6.94
C VAL A 49 3.21 5.86 -7.69
N GLN A 50 2.38 4.83 -7.53
CA GLN A 50 0.99 4.79 -7.96
C GLN A 50 0.07 5.17 -6.80
N VAL A 51 -0.71 6.22 -6.97
CA VAL A 51 -1.70 6.64 -5.97
C VAL A 51 -3.09 6.25 -6.42
N PHE A 52 -3.87 5.54 -5.61
CA PHE A 52 -5.29 5.25 -5.82
C PHE A 52 -6.14 6.04 -4.82
N TYR A 53 -7.26 6.59 -5.29
CA TYR A 53 -8.31 7.11 -4.41
C TYR A 53 -9.53 6.20 -4.45
N SER A 54 -10.11 5.85 -3.29
CA SER A 54 -11.36 5.10 -3.23
C SER A 54 -12.54 5.92 -3.75
N ARG A 55 -13.66 5.25 -4.04
CA ARG A 55 -14.91 5.93 -4.41
C ARG A 55 -15.71 6.23 -3.15
N THR A 56 -16.59 7.22 -3.21
CA THR A 56 -17.56 7.48 -2.14
C THR A 56 -18.32 6.20 -1.76
N GLY A 57 -18.27 5.83 -0.48
CA GLY A 57 -18.89 4.61 0.05
C GLY A 57 -18.02 3.35 0.00
N GLN A 58 -16.77 3.46 -0.44
CA GLN A 58 -15.76 2.40 -0.38
C GLN A 58 -14.57 2.87 0.45
N THR A 59 -14.09 2.04 1.37
CA THR A 59 -12.88 2.32 2.17
C THR A 59 -11.61 1.99 1.40
N ALA A 60 -10.49 2.60 1.81
CA ALA A 60 -9.16 2.24 1.35
C ALA A 60 -8.87 0.74 1.59
N ASP A 61 -9.28 0.21 2.75
CA ASP A 61 -9.21 -1.22 3.12
C ASP A 61 -9.77 -2.12 2.00
N ALA A 62 -10.98 -1.84 1.52
CA ALA A 62 -11.60 -2.63 0.46
C ALA A 62 -10.80 -2.63 -0.87
N ILE A 63 -9.96 -1.61 -1.11
CA ILE A 63 -9.03 -1.61 -2.25
C ILE A 63 -7.78 -2.40 -1.92
N VAL A 64 -7.21 -2.22 -0.72
CA VAL A 64 -6.02 -2.93 -0.24
C VAL A 64 -6.28 -4.44 -0.21
N GLU A 65 -7.35 -4.90 0.43
CA GLU A 65 -7.80 -6.29 0.45
C GLU A 65 -7.92 -6.88 -0.96
N ARG A 66 -8.52 -6.12 -1.89
CA ARG A 66 -8.69 -6.55 -3.28
C ARG A 66 -7.35 -6.71 -4.00
N LEU A 67 -6.41 -5.81 -3.74
CA LEU A 67 -5.05 -5.91 -4.31
C LEU A 67 -4.30 -7.08 -3.68
N ALA A 68 -4.35 -7.25 -2.37
CA ALA A 68 -3.74 -8.36 -1.64
C ALA A 68 -4.26 -9.71 -2.16
N SER A 69 -5.58 -9.90 -2.18
CA SER A 69 -6.23 -11.11 -2.69
C SER A 69 -5.82 -11.46 -4.12
N LYS A 70 -5.67 -10.45 -4.98
CA LYS A 70 -5.34 -10.64 -6.40
C LYS A 70 -3.85 -10.92 -6.66
N TYR A 71 -2.97 -10.32 -5.87
CA TYR A 71 -1.54 -10.21 -6.21
C TYR A 71 -0.60 -10.89 -5.23
N ALA A 72 -0.98 -11.09 -3.97
CA ALA A 72 -0.11 -11.67 -2.95
C ALA A 72 0.38 -13.09 -3.30
N LYS A 73 -0.41 -13.88 -4.03
CA LYS A 73 0.00 -15.21 -4.51
C LYS A 73 0.98 -15.19 -5.68
N ARG A 74 1.20 -14.03 -6.29
CA ARG A 74 2.00 -13.86 -7.53
C ARG A 74 3.25 -13.02 -7.32
N PHE A 75 3.26 -12.18 -6.30
CA PHE A 75 4.33 -11.22 -6.02
C PHE A 75 4.59 -11.18 -4.52
N GLU A 76 5.84 -10.89 -4.16
CA GLU A 76 6.19 -10.51 -2.78
C GLU A 76 5.55 -9.15 -2.49
N LEU A 77 4.40 -9.20 -1.81
CA LEU A 77 3.57 -8.06 -1.53
C LEU A 77 3.66 -7.72 -0.05
N MET A 78 4.05 -6.49 0.26
CA MET A 78 4.06 -5.97 1.62
C MET A 78 2.97 -4.91 1.78
N VAL A 79 2.18 -5.01 2.85
CA VAL A 79 1.13 -4.04 3.21
C VAL A 79 1.53 -3.33 4.49
N ALA A 80 1.52 -2.00 4.45
CA ALA A 80 1.73 -1.16 5.61
C ALA A 80 0.39 -0.61 6.15
N THR A 81 0.00 -1.04 7.35
CA THR A 81 -1.21 -0.58 8.05
C THR A 81 -1.04 -0.69 9.58
N SER A 82 -1.67 0.21 10.32
CA SER A 82 -1.80 0.11 11.79
C SER A 82 -3.09 -0.57 12.25
N ASP A 83 -4.01 -0.88 11.33
CA ASP A 83 -5.25 -1.60 11.64
C ASP A 83 -4.98 -3.11 11.74
N SER A 84 -5.30 -3.70 12.90
CA SER A 84 -5.06 -5.11 13.16
C SER A 84 -5.97 -6.04 12.35
N LEU A 85 -7.22 -5.63 12.08
CA LEU A 85 -8.14 -6.44 11.25
C LEU A 85 -7.70 -6.44 9.79
N GLU A 86 -7.22 -5.29 9.30
CA GLU A 86 -6.65 -5.21 7.95
C GLU A 86 -5.38 -6.06 7.85
N ALA A 87 -4.50 -6.01 8.86
CA ALA A 87 -3.29 -6.83 8.92
C ALA A 87 -3.61 -8.33 8.83
N GLU A 88 -4.54 -8.82 9.66
CA GLU A 88 -4.98 -10.22 9.62
C GLU A 88 -5.54 -10.61 8.24
N THR A 89 -6.31 -9.70 7.62
CA THR A 89 -6.95 -9.95 6.33
C THR A 89 -5.94 -10.05 5.19
N VAL A 90 -4.95 -9.17 5.15
CA VAL A 90 -3.92 -9.18 4.08
C VAL A 90 -2.93 -10.32 4.28
N GLU A 91 -2.59 -10.68 5.52
CA GLU A 91 -1.80 -11.87 5.83
C GLU A 91 -2.52 -13.15 5.41
N ALA A 92 -3.83 -13.24 5.66
CA ALA A 92 -4.66 -14.36 5.19
C ALA A 92 -4.69 -14.47 3.64
N CYS A 93 -4.47 -13.37 2.93
CA CYS A 93 -4.31 -13.37 1.47
C CYS A 93 -2.91 -13.80 1.00
N GLY A 94 -1.94 -13.89 1.92
CA GLY A 94 -0.54 -14.25 1.65
C GLY A 94 0.39 -13.05 1.48
N ALA A 95 -0.03 -11.85 1.85
CA ALA A 95 0.85 -10.68 1.87
C ALA A 95 1.64 -10.62 3.18
N GLU A 96 2.81 -10.00 3.16
CA GLU A 96 3.54 -9.62 4.37
C GLU A 96 2.94 -8.34 4.96
N TRP A 97 2.86 -8.27 6.29
CA TRP A 97 2.44 -7.06 7.00
C TRP A 97 3.64 -6.33 7.61
N ILE A 98 3.57 -5.00 7.64
CA ILE A 98 4.49 -4.15 8.39
C ILE A 98 3.73 -3.02 9.09
N SER A 99 4.01 -2.81 10.37
CA SER A 99 3.52 -1.62 11.09
C SER A 99 4.07 -0.32 10.48
N PRO A 100 3.37 0.81 10.63
CA PRO A 100 3.95 2.10 10.29
C PRO A 100 5.30 2.31 10.99
N GLU A 101 5.43 2.12 12.29
CA GLU A 101 6.69 2.36 13.00
C GLU A 101 7.86 1.55 12.45
N ALA A 102 7.62 0.28 12.09
CA ALA A 102 8.63 -0.58 11.48
C ALA A 102 8.98 -0.12 10.06
N LEU A 103 7.99 0.28 9.26
CA LEU A 103 8.23 0.89 7.95
C LEU A 103 9.13 2.14 8.10
N ARG A 104 9.00 2.90 9.20
CA ARG A 104 9.86 4.06 9.48
C ARG A 104 11.30 3.66 9.59
N GLY A 105 11.53 2.63 10.39
CA GLY A 105 12.84 2.08 10.62
C GLY A 105 13.49 1.60 9.32
N LEU A 106 12.71 1.00 8.41
CA LEU A 106 13.20 0.58 7.10
C LEU A 106 13.58 1.76 6.21
N LEU A 107 12.75 2.82 6.17
CA LEU A 107 13.00 3.99 5.33
C LEU A 107 14.13 4.87 5.85
N SER A 108 14.33 4.91 7.17
CA SER A 108 15.36 5.76 7.80
C SER A 108 16.77 5.15 7.76
N ARG A 109 16.91 3.88 7.37
CA ARG A 109 18.20 3.16 7.29
C ARG A 109 18.81 3.15 5.89
N LYS A 110 18.17 3.79 4.92
CA LYS A 110 18.69 4.01 3.56
C LYS A 110 19.03 5.48 3.37
#